data_AF-W3XJH6-F1
#
_entry.id   AF-W3XJH6-F1
#
_cell.length_a   1.000
_cell.length_b   1.000
_cell.length_c   1.000
_cell.angle_alpha   90.00
_cell.angle_beta   90.00
_cell.angle_gamma   90.00
#
_symmetry.space_group_name_H-M   'P 1'
#
loop_
_entity.id
_entity.type
_entity.pdbx_description
1 polymer ?
#
loop_
_entity_poly.entity_id
_entity_poly.type
_entity_poly.pdbx_seq_one_letter_code
_entity_poly.pdbx_strand_id
1 'polypeptide(L)'
;MLVDILSHHATTLRVLRIRQMGTEAFDEFNINHFTALDTLEICSSSLLPTAHVACESWALANLKRLVMNCSASSSRHGPQSYFIERIQEWLKLFASAVFHRKKSCQVALQEIEILWYTDSFHHSLPLPDERRRMEDVRLHIEECGLQAILTFQDRYPPIEDDEGYEDEF
;
A
#
# COMPACT_ATOMS: atom_id res chain seq x y z
N MET A 1 -25.90 0.48 2.28
CA MET A 1 -24.70 1.24 1.85
C MET A 1 -23.46 0.43 2.20
N LEU A 2 -22.30 0.59 1.53
CA LEU A 2 -21.08 -0.19 1.84
C LEU A 2 -20.64 0.00 3.30
N VAL A 3 -20.79 1.22 3.82
CA VAL A 3 -20.51 1.55 5.23
C VAL A 3 -21.34 0.71 6.18
N ASP A 4 -22.65 0.58 5.96
CA ASP A 4 -23.52 -0.23 6.82
C ASP A 4 -23.05 -1.69 6.88
N ILE A 5 -22.67 -2.27 5.74
CA ILE A 5 -22.19 -3.65 5.67
C ILE A 5 -20.88 -3.79 6.44
N LEU A 6 -19.94 -2.86 6.25
CA LEU A 6 -18.66 -2.89 6.96
C LEU A 6 -18.85 -2.71 8.48
N SER A 7 -19.77 -1.84 8.91
CA SER A 7 -20.06 -1.61 10.34
C SER A 7 -20.53 -2.88 11.06
N HIS A 8 -21.26 -3.79 10.40
CA HIS A 8 -21.63 -5.08 11.00
C HIS A 8 -20.42 -5.98 11.27
N HIS A 9 -19.30 -5.72 10.61
CA HIS A 9 -18.04 -6.45 10.78
C HIS A 9 -16.98 -5.66 11.57
N ALA A 10 -17.35 -4.55 12.22
CA ALA A 10 -16.44 -3.70 12.98
C ALA A 10 -15.49 -4.46 13.93
N THR A 11 -16.00 -5.48 14.60
CA THR A 11 -15.24 -6.27 15.60
C THR A 11 -14.59 -7.52 15.03
N THR A 12 -14.77 -7.84 13.75
CA THR A 12 -14.26 -9.07 13.12
C THR A 12 -13.42 -8.83 11.87
N LEU A 13 -13.55 -7.66 11.22
CA LEU A 13 -12.79 -7.30 10.05
C LEU A 13 -11.32 -7.08 10.41
N ARG A 14 -10.45 -7.96 9.93
CA ARG A 14 -9.00 -7.90 10.18
C ARG A 14 -8.22 -7.22 9.06
N VAL A 15 -8.65 -7.46 7.82
CA VAL A 15 -7.99 -6.95 6.62
C VAL A 15 -8.99 -6.17 5.80
N LEU A 16 -8.63 -4.93 5.47
CA LEU A 16 -9.41 -4.07 4.60
C LEU A 16 -8.54 -3.61 3.42
N ARG A 17 -9.04 -3.82 2.21
CA ARG A 17 -8.35 -3.41 0.98
C ARG A 17 -9.18 -2.42 0.20
N ILE A 18 -8.62 -1.25 -0.05
CA ILE A 18 -9.31 -0.14 -0.70
C ILE A 18 -8.55 0.22 -1.98
N ARG A 19 -9.11 -0.23 -3.11
CA ARG A 19 -8.51 -0.02 -4.43
C ARG A 19 -8.89 1.31 -5.08
N GLN A 20 -10.04 1.85 -4.72
CA GLN A 20 -10.55 3.09 -5.27
C GLN A 20 -11.36 3.80 -4.19
N MET A 21 -10.97 5.03 -3.87
CA MET A 21 -11.73 5.94 -3.01
C MET A 21 -12.23 7.10 -3.83
N GLY A 22 -13.53 7.40 -3.71
CA GLY A 22 -14.10 8.65 -4.19
C GLY A 22 -13.58 9.83 -3.36
N THR A 23 -13.63 11.04 -3.92
CA THR A 23 -13.18 12.28 -3.27
C THR A 23 -13.90 12.56 -1.95
N GLU A 24 -15.19 12.19 -1.85
CA GLU A 24 -16.04 12.44 -0.67
C GLU A 24 -15.94 11.32 0.38
N ALA A 25 -15.40 10.15 0.02
CA ALA A 25 -15.33 9.01 0.94
C ALA A 25 -14.27 9.18 2.03
N PHE A 26 -13.29 10.06 1.84
CA PHE A 26 -12.16 10.21 2.76
C PHE A 26 -12.53 10.84 4.10
N ASP A 27 -13.43 11.82 4.09
CA ASP A 27 -13.85 12.51 5.31
C ASP A 27 -14.80 11.64 6.16
N GLU A 28 -15.52 10.71 5.52
CA GLU A 28 -16.47 9.82 6.19
C GLU A 28 -15.87 8.46 6.57
N PHE A 29 -14.82 8.00 5.88
CA PHE A 29 -14.27 6.66 6.07
C PHE A 29 -13.29 6.61 7.24
N ASN A 30 -13.86 6.52 8.44
CA ASN A 30 -13.11 6.39 9.68
C ASN A 30 -12.87 4.92 10.05
N ILE A 31 -11.63 4.43 9.90
CA ILE A 31 -11.29 3.06 10.26
C ILE A 31 -11.19 2.81 11.77
N ASN A 32 -11.29 3.85 12.62
CA ASN A 32 -11.24 3.74 14.08
C ASN A 32 -12.34 2.84 14.64
N HIS A 33 -13.44 2.67 13.90
CA HIS A 33 -14.54 1.82 14.32
C HIS A 33 -14.19 0.32 14.21
N PHE A 34 -13.21 -0.06 13.38
CA PHE A 34 -12.83 -1.45 13.18
C PHE A 34 -11.77 -1.88 14.21
N THR A 35 -12.23 -2.30 15.38
CA THR A 35 -11.34 -2.63 16.50
C THR A 35 -10.47 -3.87 16.27
N ALA A 36 -10.87 -4.76 15.36
CA ALA A 36 -10.09 -5.94 14.98
C ALA A 36 -9.17 -5.71 13.78
N LEU A 37 -9.20 -4.53 13.15
CA LEU A 37 -8.45 -4.25 11.94
C LEU A 37 -6.95 -4.19 12.25
N ASP A 38 -6.21 -5.13 11.66
CA ASP A 38 -4.75 -5.20 11.79
C ASP A 38 -4.02 -4.80 10.51
N THR A 39 -4.68 -4.89 9.35
CA THR A 39 -4.09 -4.63 8.04
C THR A 39 -4.99 -3.74 7.20
N LEU A 40 -4.44 -2.63 6.71
CA LEU A 40 -5.10 -1.73 5.77
C LEU A 40 -4.28 -1.66 4.48
N GLU A 41 -4.89 -1.93 3.35
CA GLU A 41 -4.29 -1.73 2.02
C GLU A 41 -4.98 -0.56 1.31
N ILE A 42 -4.19 0.42 0.85
CA ILE A 42 -4.67 1.60 0.11
C ILE A 42 -3.95 1.65 -1.23
N CYS A 43 -4.68 1.94 -2.31
CA CYS A 43 -4.09 2.20 -3.62
C CYS A 43 -3.57 3.63 -3.76
N SER A 44 -2.34 3.80 -4.25
CA SER A 44 -1.68 5.11 -4.47
C SER A 44 -2.37 5.96 -5.54
N SER A 45 -3.16 5.34 -6.42
CA SER A 45 -3.99 6.03 -7.41
C SER A 45 -5.20 6.72 -6.78
N SER A 46 -5.50 6.44 -5.51
CA SER A 46 -6.55 7.14 -4.75
C SER A 46 -6.07 8.51 -4.31
N LEU A 47 -7.01 9.44 -4.10
CA LEU A 47 -6.69 10.73 -3.48
C LEU A 47 -6.25 10.50 -2.03
N LEU A 48 -4.96 10.44 -1.75
CA LEU A 48 -4.49 10.26 -0.38
C LEU A 48 -4.82 11.49 0.48
N PRO A 49 -5.23 11.31 1.75
CA PRO A 49 -5.39 12.43 2.66
C PRO A 49 -4.01 12.96 2.99
N THR A 50 -3.91 14.10 3.69
CA THR A 50 -2.58 14.52 4.18
C THR A 50 -2.01 13.45 5.11
N ALA A 51 -0.69 13.31 5.14
CA ALA A 51 -0.03 12.31 5.99
C ALA A 51 -0.40 12.44 7.48
N HIS A 52 -0.67 13.67 7.94
CA HIS A 52 -1.14 13.93 9.29
C HIS A 52 -2.55 13.38 9.53
N VAL A 53 -3.50 13.67 8.63
CA VAL A 53 -4.88 13.15 8.71
C VAL A 53 -4.90 11.63 8.62
N ALA A 54 -4.10 11.03 7.74
CA ALA A 54 -3.92 9.57 7.70
C ALA A 54 -3.35 9.04 9.01
N CYS A 55 -2.35 9.70 9.60
CA CYS A 55 -1.81 9.25 10.89
C CYS A 55 -2.90 9.28 11.97
N GLU A 56 -3.69 10.34 12.05
CA GLU A 56 -4.76 10.48 13.04
C GLU A 56 -5.84 9.39 12.90
N SER A 57 -6.24 9.10 11.68
CA SER A 57 -7.31 8.16 11.34
C SER A 57 -6.87 6.70 11.17
N TRP A 58 -5.61 6.43 10.83
CA TRP A 58 -5.14 5.08 10.50
C TRP A 58 -4.14 4.53 11.50
N ALA A 59 -3.30 5.37 12.10
CA ALA A 59 -2.31 4.93 13.07
C ALA A 59 -2.95 4.68 14.44
N LEU A 60 -3.70 3.59 14.53
CA LEU A 60 -4.51 3.21 15.68
C LEU A 60 -3.82 2.18 16.56
N ALA A 61 -4.42 1.93 17.72
CA ALA A 61 -3.94 0.94 18.70
C ALA A 61 -4.00 -0.50 18.19
N ASN A 62 -4.69 -0.78 17.08
CA ASN A 62 -4.88 -2.14 16.58
C ASN A 62 -4.29 -2.37 15.18
N LEU A 63 -4.13 -1.31 14.38
CA LEU A 63 -3.56 -1.42 13.04
C LEU A 63 -2.06 -1.71 13.15
N LYS A 64 -1.63 -2.88 12.66
CA LYS A 64 -0.23 -3.33 12.71
C LYS A 64 0.49 -3.10 11.38
N ARG A 65 -0.23 -3.21 10.26
CA ARG A 65 0.32 -3.14 8.91
C ARG A 65 -0.47 -2.17 8.03
N LEU A 66 0.26 -1.25 7.40
CA LEU A 66 -0.24 -0.45 6.29
C LEU A 66 0.40 -0.96 5.00
N VAL A 67 -0.41 -1.25 3.99
CA VAL A 67 0.03 -1.70 2.68
C VAL A 67 -0.29 -0.59 1.66
N MET A 68 0.73 0.03 1.08
CA MET A 68 0.58 1.00 0.00
C MET A 68 0.74 0.28 -1.33
N ASN A 69 -0.36 0.15 -2.06
CA ASN A 69 -0.36 -0.43 -3.39
C ASN A 69 -0.07 0.64 -4.44
N CYS A 70 1.15 0.64 -4.98
CA CYS A 70 1.61 1.65 -5.93
C CYS A 70 1.23 1.37 -7.40
N SER A 71 0.26 0.48 -7.64
CA SER A 71 -0.23 0.18 -8.99
C SER A 71 -1.44 1.03 -9.35
N ALA A 72 -1.48 1.52 -10.59
CA ALA A 72 -2.66 2.14 -11.15
C ALA A 72 -3.17 1.31 -12.33
N SER A 73 -4.28 0.61 -12.13
CA SER A 73 -4.95 -0.15 -13.19
C SER A 73 -5.64 0.83 -14.16
N SER A 74 -5.07 1.06 -15.35
CA SER A 74 -5.83 1.69 -16.42
C SER A 74 -6.47 0.60 -17.30
N SER A 75 -7.73 0.77 -17.67
CA SER A 75 -8.45 -0.16 -18.54
C SER A 75 -7.87 -0.26 -19.96
N ARG A 76 -6.94 0.65 -20.33
CA ARG A 76 -6.35 0.74 -21.67
C ARG A 76 -4.87 0.34 -21.74
N HIS A 77 -4.13 0.41 -20.62
CA HIS A 77 -2.68 0.16 -20.59
C HIS A 77 -2.26 -0.84 -19.51
N GLY A 78 -3.22 -1.47 -18.81
CA GLY A 78 -2.92 -2.30 -17.65
C GLY A 78 -2.55 -1.48 -16.40
N PRO A 79 -2.25 -2.14 -15.26
CA PRO A 79 -1.59 -1.60 -14.09
C PRO A 79 -0.20 -1.08 -14.47
N GLN A 80 -0.06 0.22 -14.34
CA GLN A 80 1.21 0.92 -14.42
C GLN A 80 1.67 1.20 -12.99
N SER A 81 2.95 0.98 -12.70
CA SER A 81 3.51 1.33 -11.39
C SER A 81 3.84 2.81 -11.35
N TYR A 82 3.38 3.49 -10.31
CA TYR A 82 3.60 4.93 -10.12
C TYR A 82 4.17 5.18 -8.73
N PHE A 83 5.46 4.90 -8.55
CA PHE A 83 6.18 5.36 -7.37
C PHE A 83 6.71 6.78 -7.56
N ILE A 84 5.77 7.70 -7.76
CA ILE A 84 6.05 9.12 -8.00
C ILE A 84 6.52 9.82 -6.71
N GLU A 85 7.20 10.96 -6.88
CA GLU A 85 7.75 11.78 -5.79
C GLU A 85 6.69 12.09 -4.71
N ARG A 86 5.46 12.43 -5.13
CA ARG A 86 4.35 12.69 -4.21
C ARG A 86 4.07 11.54 -3.24
N ILE A 87 4.15 10.29 -3.71
CA ILE A 87 3.91 9.10 -2.87
C ILE A 87 5.08 8.87 -1.93
N GLN A 88 6.31 9.12 -2.40
CA GLN A 88 7.52 9.03 -1.59
C GLN A 88 7.47 10.01 -0.41
N GLU A 89 7.20 11.29 -0.71
CA GLU A 89 7.05 12.34 0.31
C GLU A 89 5.95 12.00 1.30
N TRP A 90 4.80 11.54 0.81
CA TRP A 90 3.68 11.16 1.66
C TRP A 90 4.05 10.03 2.63
N LEU A 91 4.71 8.97 2.15
CA LEU A 91 5.14 7.84 2.99
C LEU A 91 6.13 8.27 4.06
N LYS A 92 7.10 9.13 3.70
CA LYS A 92 8.07 9.69 4.66
C LYS A 92 7.39 10.53 5.74
N LEU A 93 6.50 11.44 5.33
CA LEU A 93 5.74 12.28 6.26
C LEU A 93 4.84 11.45 7.17
N PHE A 94 4.19 10.41 6.63
CA PHE A 94 3.33 9.52 7.40
C PHE A 94 4.15 8.73 8.43
N ALA A 95 5.28 8.15 8.04
CA ALA A 95 6.17 7.44 8.96
C ALA A 95 6.68 8.34 10.08
N SER A 96 7.07 9.58 9.77
CA SER A 96 7.47 10.56 10.79
C SER A 96 6.32 10.93 11.72
N ALA A 97 5.11 11.13 11.20
CA ALA A 97 3.93 11.39 12.01
C ALA A 97 3.62 10.22 12.96
N VAL A 98 3.72 8.98 12.46
CA VAL A 98 3.58 7.76 13.27
C VAL A 98 4.64 7.70 14.36
N PHE A 99 5.91 7.99 14.05
CA PHE A 99 6.99 8.00 15.03
C PHE A 99 6.72 9.01 16.17
N HIS A 100 6.28 10.21 15.83
CA HIS A 100 5.90 11.20 16.85
C HIS A 100 4.75 10.73 17.73
N ARG A 101 3.76 10.04 17.15
CA ARG A 101 2.60 9.52 17.87
C ARG A 101 2.89 8.23 18.65
N LYS A 102 3.90 7.44 18.27
CA LYS A 102 4.37 6.29 19.07
C LYS A 102 4.84 6.72 20.46
N LYS A 103 5.39 7.93 20.60
CA LYS A 103 5.80 8.48 21.91
C LYS A 103 4.64 8.65 22.90
N SER A 104 3.40 8.76 22.41
CA SER A 104 2.21 8.81 23.26
C SER A 104 1.53 7.44 23.46
N CYS A 105 2.15 6.34 23.01
CA CYS A 105 1.65 4.96 23.13
C CYS A 105 0.27 4.70 22.48
N GLN A 106 -0.14 5.52 21.51
CA GLN A 106 -1.45 5.42 20.87
C GLN A 106 -1.44 4.65 19.54
N VAL A 107 -0.29 4.11 19.13
CA VAL A 107 -0.09 3.53 17.81
C VAL A 107 0.51 2.13 17.91
N ALA A 108 -0.14 1.14 17.30
CA ALA A 108 0.37 -0.22 17.18
C ALA A 108 1.00 -0.53 15.82
N LEU A 109 1.06 0.45 14.91
CA LEU A 109 1.63 0.28 13.59
C LEU A 109 3.10 -0.15 13.71
N GLN A 110 3.39 -1.29 13.10
CA GLN A 110 4.69 -1.94 13.11
C GLN A 110 5.31 -1.91 11.72
N GLU A 111 4.49 -2.08 10.69
CA GLU A 111 4.94 -2.35 9.32
C GLU A 111 4.29 -1.42 8.30
N ILE A 112 5.10 -0.97 7.35
CA ILE A 112 4.64 -0.37 6.10
C ILE A 112 5.15 -1.23 4.96
N GLU A 113 4.24 -1.82 4.21
CA GLU A 113 4.52 -2.59 3.00
C GLU A 113 4.25 -1.71 1.77
N ILE A 114 5.22 -1.64 0.87
CA ILE A 114 5.09 -0.96 -0.42
C ILE A 114 4.98 -2.06 -1.48
N LEU A 115 3.76 -2.25 -2.01
CA LEU A 115 3.51 -3.17 -3.12
C LEU A 115 3.80 -2.46 -4.44
N TRP A 116 4.64 -3.09 -5.26
CA TRP A 116 5.05 -2.61 -6.57
C TRP A 116 4.84 -3.72 -7.62
N TYR A 117 4.39 -3.35 -8.83
CA TYR A 117 4.36 -4.25 -9.99
C TYR A 117 5.39 -3.86 -11.04
N THR A 118 6.19 -4.82 -11.50
CA THR A 118 7.01 -4.64 -12.70
C THR A 118 6.09 -4.92 -13.90
N ASP A 119 6.06 -4.03 -14.88
CA ASP A 119 5.27 -4.29 -16.09
C ASP A 119 6.04 -5.29 -16.94
N SER A 120 5.68 -6.57 -16.84
CA SER A 120 6.40 -7.67 -17.51
C SER A 120 6.40 -7.57 -19.04
N PHE A 121 5.63 -6.65 -19.64
CA PHE A 121 5.66 -6.36 -21.08
C PHE A 121 6.95 -5.64 -21.51
N HIS A 122 7.65 -5.01 -20.57
CA HIS A 122 9.01 -4.52 -20.75
C HIS A 122 9.85 -5.15 -19.65
N HIS A 123 10.73 -6.10 -19.98
CA HIS A 123 11.71 -6.73 -19.08
C HIS A 123 12.71 -5.75 -18.40
N SER A 124 12.36 -4.48 -18.27
CA SER A 124 13.05 -3.53 -17.42
C SER A 124 12.67 -3.83 -15.97
N LEU A 125 13.63 -4.43 -15.25
CA LEU A 125 13.82 -4.20 -13.81
C LEU A 125 13.46 -2.74 -13.45
N PRO A 126 12.97 -2.45 -12.23
CA PRO A 126 12.75 -1.07 -11.81
C PRO A 126 13.99 -0.27 -12.15
N LEU A 127 13.81 0.88 -12.82
CA LEU A 127 14.94 1.68 -13.28
C LEU A 127 15.85 1.94 -12.08
N PRO A 128 17.19 1.93 -12.22
CA PRO A 128 18.11 2.10 -11.08
C PRO A 128 17.73 3.26 -10.15
N ASP A 129 17.18 4.33 -10.72
CA ASP A 129 16.67 5.50 -9.99
C ASP A 129 15.41 5.24 -9.16
N GLU A 130 14.50 4.41 -9.65
CA GLU A 130 13.29 4.01 -8.95
C GLU A 130 13.62 3.14 -7.74
N ARG A 131 14.50 2.15 -7.93
CA ARG A 131 14.98 1.30 -6.84
C ARG A 131 15.67 2.14 -5.76
N ARG A 132 16.49 3.12 -6.15
CA ARG A 132 17.15 4.04 -5.22
C ARG A 132 16.15 4.88 -4.43
N ARG A 133 15.09 5.39 -5.08
CA ARG A 133 14.03 6.14 -4.41
C ARG A 133 13.24 5.28 -3.41
N MET A 134 12.93 4.04 -3.77
CA MET A 134 12.28 3.11 -2.84
C MET A 134 13.15 2.82 -1.63
N GLU A 135 14.44 2.61 -1.85
CA GLU A 135 15.39 2.33 -0.79
C GLU A 135 15.53 3.53 0.18
N ASP A 136 15.55 4.75 -0.37
CA ASP A 136 15.53 5.99 0.41
C ASP A 136 14.25 6.13 1.26
N VAL A 137 13.09 5.77 0.72
CA VAL A 137 11.84 5.71 1.52
C VAL A 137 11.89 4.59 2.56
N ARG A 138 12.42 3.40 2.21
CA ARG A 138 12.59 2.26 3.12
C ARG A 138 13.41 2.64 4.34
N LEU A 139 14.58 3.24 4.11
CA LEU A 139 15.49 3.68 5.17
C LEU A 139 14.82 4.70 6.09
N HIS A 140 14.12 5.69 5.53
CA HIS A 140 13.41 6.69 6.35
C HIS A 140 12.31 6.08 7.22
N ILE A 141 11.55 5.11 6.69
CA ILE A 141 10.54 4.37 7.47
C ILE A 141 11.20 3.59 8.62
N GLU A 142 12.35 2.97 8.36
CA GLU A 142 13.13 2.23 9.36
C GLU A 142 13.73 3.14 10.44
N GLU A 143 14.22 4.33 10.07
CA GLU A 143 14.66 5.37 11.01
C GLU A 143 13.51 5.84 11.93
N CYS A 144 12.27 5.78 11.43
CA CYS A 144 11.06 6.06 12.22
C CYS A 144 10.64 4.89 13.13
N GLY A 145 11.42 3.82 13.22
CA GLY A 145 11.15 2.66 14.08
C GLY A 145 9.97 1.81 13.59
N LEU A 146 9.76 1.75 12.27
CA LEU A 146 8.81 0.87 11.59
C LEU A 146 9.59 -0.10 10.70
N GLN A 147 9.06 -1.30 10.50
CA GLN A 147 9.60 -2.22 9.50
C GLN A 147 9.07 -1.81 8.12
N ALA A 148 9.96 -1.68 7.15
CA ALA A 148 9.62 -1.40 5.76
C ALA A 148 9.74 -2.68 4.93
N ILE A 149 8.67 -3.08 4.27
CA ILE A 149 8.63 -4.25 3.38
C ILE A 149 8.47 -3.76 1.95
N LEU A 150 9.41 -4.11 1.08
CA LEU A 150 9.32 -3.84 -0.35
C LEU A 150 8.92 -5.14 -1.05
N THR A 151 7.69 -5.20 -1.55
CA THR A 151 7.18 -6.40 -2.22
C THR A 151 7.08 -6.13 -3.71
N PHE A 152 7.84 -6.91 -4.48
CA PHE A 152 7.81 -6.92 -5.93
C PHE A 152 6.87 -8.05 -6.40
N GLN A 153 5.82 -7.69 -7.11
CA GLN A 153 4.94 -8.66 -7.75
C GLN A 153 5.18 -8.68 -9.25
N ASP A 154 5.66 -9.82 -9.74
CA ASP A 154 5.68 -10.10 -11.17
C ASP A 154 4.26 -10.38 -11.65
N ARG A 155 3.91 -9.77 -12.78
CA ARG A 155 2.54 -9.75 -13.28
C ARG A 155 2.15 -11.04 -13.99
N TYR A 156 3.15 -11.80 -14.40
CA TYR A 156 3.03 -13.13 -14.97
C TYR A 156 4.03 -14.03 -14.23
N PRO A 157 3.64 -15.23 -13.74
CA PRO A 157 4.64 -16.25 -13.52
C PRO A 157 5.43 -16.41 -14.82
N PRO A 158 6.74 -16.73 -14.78
CA PRO A 158 7.45 -17.10 -16.00
C PRO A 158 6.58 -18.11 -16.73
N ILE A 159 6.30 -17.85 -18.02
CA ILE A 159 5.76 -18.89 -18.88
C ILE A 159 6.85 -19.96 -18.81
N GLU A 160 6.58 -21.06 -18.09
CA GLU A 160 7.43 -22.24 -18.20
C GLU A 160 7.43 -22.55 -19.70
N ASP A 161 8.61 -22.50 -20.32
CA ASP A 161 8.76 -22.85 -21.71
C ASP A 161 8.10 -24.23 -21.89
N ASP A 162 6.96 -24.25 -22.58
CA ASP A 162 6.23 -25.47 -22.89
C ASP A 162 7.14 -26.23 -23.86
N GLU A 163 8.00 -27.09 -23.30
CA GLU A 163 8.84 -28.01 -24.05
C GLU A 163 7.93 -28.91 -24.90
N GLY A 164 7.87 -28.60 -26.19
CA GLY A 164 7.63 -29.59 -27.24
C GLY A 164 6.17 -30.00 -27.45
N TYR A 165 5.48 -29.25 -28.30
CA TYR A 165 4.64 -29.92 -29.29
C TYR A 165 5.51 -30.13 -30.54
N GLU A 166 6.09 -31.33 -30.65
CA GLU A 166 6.57 -31.85 -31.93
C GLU A 166 5.35 -32.00 -32.85
N ASP A 167 5.24 -31.11 -33.82
CA ASP A 167 4.32 -31.28 -34.96
C ASP A 167 4.82 -32.47 -35.79
N GLU A 168 4.24 -33.65 -35.58
CA GLU A 168 4.30 -34.76 -36.55
C GLU A 168 3.27 -34.50 -37.67
N PHE A 169 3.76 -34.10 -38.85
CA PHE A 169 3.06 -34.19 -40.14
C PHE A 169 3.63 -35.33 -40.98
#